data_AF-A0A6N8AZW0-F1
#
_entry.id   AF-A0A6N8AZW0-F1
#
_cell.length_a   1.000
_cell.length_b   1.000
_cell.length_c   1.000
_cell.angle_alpha   90.00
_cell.angle_beta   90.00
_cell.angle_gamma   90.00
#
_symmetry.space_group_name_H-M   'P 1'
#
loop_
_entity.id
_entity.type
_entity.pdbx_description
1 polymer ?
#
loop_
_entity_poly.entity_id
_entity_poly.type
_entity_poly.pdbx_seq_one_letter_code
_entity_poly.pdbx_strand_id
1 'polypeptide(L)'
;MKKVVLLMLLMISIFVVTGCGSDRVEYETLTEEEWKQFAKDNNLNVLDVENIKKSTNILYMTEREMGLYSLTQDPVIEELIIYKTSSNNTSEYTPVSLFYRSTGIPLATIIINDEELQNKASRVMVYFENGDKVDEEVNGRKGMIVANNEVVNDYVEVVKVQILDENSEVIYEN
;
A
#
# COMPACT_ATOMS: atom_id res chain seq x y z
N MET A 1 -3.26 -69.94 22.87
CA MET A 1 -3.11 -69.00 21.74
C MET A 1 -4.18 -67.90 21.73
N LYS A 2 -4.51 -67.28 22.87
CA LYS A 2 -5.45 -66.14 22.96
C LYS A 2 -4.86 -64.90 23.65
N LYS A 3 -3.62 -65.00 24.17
CA LYS A 3 -2.93 -63.91 24.86
C LYS A 3 -1.90 -63.16 23.99
N VAL A 4 -1.57 -63.70 22.81
CA VAL A 4 -0.61 -63.09 21.87
C VAL A 4 -1.31 -62.10 20.91
N VAL A 5 -2.61 -62.27 20.68
CA VAL A 5 -3.37 -61.40 19.75
C VAL A 5 -3.66 -60.02 20.36
N LEU A 6 -3.68 -59.89 21.69
CA LEU A 6 -3.97 -58.62 22.36
C LEU A 6 -2.78 -57.64 22.34
N LEU A 7 -1.56 -58.13 22.11
CA LEU A 7 -0.34 -57.31 22.07
C LEU A 7 -0.04 -56.73 20.67
N MET A 8 -0.64 -57.27 19.60
CA MET A 8 -0.52 -56.72 18.25
C MET A 8 -1.47 -55.55 17.98
N LEU A 9 -2.53 -55.38 18.77
CA LEU A 9 -3.48 -54.27 18.61
C LEU A 9 -3.02 -52.97 19.30
N LEU A 10 -1.90 -53.00 20.04
CA LEU A 10 -1.38 -51.85 20.78
C LEU A 10 -0.23 -51.12 20.07
N MET A 11 0.11 -51.51 18.83
CA MET A 11 1.18 -50.92 18.01
C MET A 11 0.67 -50.09 16.82
N ILE A 12 -0.61 -49.67 16.81
CA ILE A 12 -1.21 -48.81 15.77
C ILE A 12 -1.55 -47.41 16.34
N SER A 13 -0.84 -46.98 17.39
CA SER A 13 -0.91 -45.60 17.92
C SER A 13 0.42 -44.87 17.74
N ILE A 14 1.14 -45.15 16.64
CA ILE A 14 2.28 -44.33 16.23
C ILE A 14 1.70 -43.11 15.49
N PHE A 15 1.56 -42.03 16.27
CA PHE A 15 1.93 -40.67 15.89
C PHE A 15 1.91 -40.38 14.38
N VAL A 16 0.75 -39.93 13.90
CA VAL A 16 0.75 -38.88 12.89
C VAL A 16 0.18 -37.64 13.58
N VAL A 17 0.99 -37.08 14.49
CA VAL A 17 0.90 -35.65 14.75
C VAL A 17 1.48 -35.03 13.49
N THR A 18 0.67 -34.87 12.45
CA THR A 18 0.92 -33.84 11.45
C THR A 18 0.83 -32.54 12.24
N GLY A 19 1.99 -32.09 12.71
CA GLY A 19 2.17 -30.70 13.07
C GLY A 19 1.70 -29.92 11.86
N CYS A 20 0.52 -29.32 11.98
CA CYS A 20 0.11 -28.23 11.12
C CYS A 20 1.01 -27.06 11.53
N GLY A 21 2.30 -27.17 11.16
CA GLY A 21 3.12 -25.99 11.00
C GLY A 21 2.43 -25.23 9.90
N SER A 22 1.68 -24.19 10.26
CA SER A 22 1.34 -23.18 9.27
C SER A 22 2.68 -22.59 8.85
N ASP A 23 3.29 -23.14 7.81
CA ASP A 23 4.33 -22.43 7.09
C ASP A 23 3.71 -21.08 6.76
N ARG A 24 4.20 -20.03 7.42
CA ARG A 24 3.65 -18.70 7.25
C ARG A 24 3.95 -18.32 5.82
N VAL A 25 2.91 -18.11 5.02
CA VAL A 25 3.08 -17.62 3.64
C VAL A 25 3.81 -16.29 3.70
N GLU A 26 5.02 -16.25 3.13
CA GLU A 26 5.82 -15.03 3.03
C GLU A 26 5.47 -14.29 1.75
N TYR A 27 4.47 -13.41 1.82
CA TYR A 27 4.16 -12.54 0.68
C TYR A 27 5.32 -11.60 0.33
N GLU A 28 5.46 -11.29 -0.96
CA GLU A 28 6.55 -10.46 -1.50
C GLU A 28 6.02 -9.25 -2.28
N THR A 29 6.79 -8.16 -2.24
CA THR A 29 6.61 -7.00 -3.12
C THR A 29 7.10 -7.33 -4.53
N LEU A 30 6.58 -6.64 -5.53
CA LEU A 30 7.03 -6.78 -6.91
C LEU A 30 8.39 -6.11 -7.11
N THR A 31 9.18 -6.70 -8.00
CA THR A 31 10.39 -6.08 -8.57
C THR A 31 10.02 -4.90 -9.47
N GLU A 32 11.03 -4.09 -9.81
CA GLU A 32 10.84 -2.92 -10.67
C GLU A 32 10.32 -3.31 -12.06
N GLU A 33 10.86 -4.39 -12.63
CA GLU A 33 10.45 -4.93 -13.92
C GLU A 33 8.99 -5.41 -13.89
N GLU A 34 8.58 -6.09 -12.83
CA GLU A 34 7.23 -6.65 -12.69
C GLU A 34 6.17 -5.56 -12.57
N TRP A 35 6.35 -4.57 -11.69
CA TRP A 35 5.35 -3.52 -11.54
C TRP A 35 5.28 -2.61 -12.77
N LYS A 36 6.41 -2.37 -13.47
CA LYS A 36 6.42 -1.63 -14.74
C LYS A 36 5.68 -2.38 -15.84
N GLN A 37 5.86 -3.70 -15.91
CA GLN A 37 5.13 -4.54 -16.85
C GLN A 37 3.63 -4.51 -16.54
N PHE A 38 3.24 -4.65 -15.27
CA PHE A 38 1.85 -4.48 -14.83
C PHE A 38 1.27 -3.12 -15.23
N ALA A 39 2.01 -2.03 -14.97
CA ALA A 39 1.58 -0.68 -15.30
C ALA A 39 1.38 -0.49 -16.81
N LYS A 40 2.26 -1.06 -17.62
CA LYS A 40 2.16 -1.05 -19.08
C LYS A 40 0.93 -1.83 -19.57
N ASP A 41 0.71 -3.04 -19.05
CA ASP A 41 -0.41 -3.91 -19.46
C ASP A 41 -1.77 -3.31 -19.09
N ASN A 42 -1.80 -2.46 -18.05
CA ASN A 42 -2.99 -1.74 -17.60
C ASN A 42 -3.06 -0.29 -18.11
N ASN A 43 -2.14 0.13 -18.98
CA ASN A 43 -2.06 1.48 -19.54
C ASN A 43 -2.11 2.59 -18.46
N LEU A 44 -1.36 2.40 -17.38
CA LEU A 44 -1.29 3.33 -16.27
C LEU A 44 -0.26 4.42 -16.56
N ASN A 45 -0.64 5.69 -16.35
CA ASN A 45 0.33 6.76 -16.15
C ASN A 45 0.64 6.83 -14.65
N VAL A 46 1.79 6.26 -14.30
CA VAL A 46 2.26 6.09 -12.92
C VAL A 46 2.80 7.41 -12.39
N LEU A 47 2.34 7.80 -11.20
CA LEU A 47 2.75 9.02 -10.53
C LEU A 47 3.75 8.77 -9.40
N ASP A 48 3.58 7.66 -8.67
CA ASP A 48 4.48 7.25 -7.59
C ASP A 48 4.37 5.74 -7.34
N VAL A 49 5.44 5.14 -6.81
CA VAL A 49 5.47 3.72 -6.44
C VAL A 49 6.16 3.55 -5.10
N GLU A 50 5.45 2.96 -4.14
CA GLU A 50 5.97 2.73 -2.79
C GLU A 50 5.72 1.29 -2.32
N ASN A 51 6.78 0.67 -1.78
CA ASN A 51 6.69 -0.64 -1.15
C ASN A 51 6.30 -0.45 0.33
N ILE A 52 5.05 -0.80 0.65
CA ILE A 52 4.52 -0.70 2.02
C ILE A 52 4.36 -2.12 2.56
N LYS A 53 5.29 -2.52 3.43
CA LYS A 53 5.49 -3.90 3.91
C LYS A 53 5.67 -4.87 2.73
N LYS A 54 4.66 -5.71 2.49
CA LYS A 54 4.70 -6.82 1.53
C LYS A 54 3.95 -6.50 0.24
N SER A 55 3.52 -5.25 0.06
CA SER A 55 2.76 -4.84 -1.10
C SER A 55 3.45 -3.69 -1.83
N THR A 56 3.54 -3.80 -3.15
CA THR A 56 3.91 -2.70 -4.04
C THR A 56 2.68 -1.85 -4.32
N ASN A 57 2.73 -0.56 -3.98
CA ASN A 57 1.63 0.36 -4.15
C ASN A 57 1.93 1.30 -5.31
N ILE A 58 1.03 1.37 -6.30
CA ILE A 58 1.21 2.18 -7.51
C ILE A 58 0.13 3.26 -7.53
N LEU A 59 0.52 4.51 -7.29
CA LEU A 59 -0.33 5.67 -7.49
C LEU A 59 -0.34 6.00 -8.98
N TYR A 60 -1.52 6.14 -9.56
CA TYR A 60 -1.67 6.37 -10.99
C TYR A 60 -2.79 7.36 -11.30
N MET A 61 -2.72 7.92 -12.51
CA MET A 61 -3.77 8.74 -13.08
C MET A 61 -3.87 8.51 -14.58
N THR A 62 -5.08 8.31 -15.08
CA THR A 62 -5.44 8.22 -16.50
C THR A 62 -6.36 9.37 -16.87
N GLU A 63 -6.77 9.49 -18.13
CA GLU A 63 -7.79 10.47 -18.54
C GLU A 63 -9.13 10.32 -17.79
N ARG A 64 -9.47 9.10 -17.33
CA ARG A 64 -10.79 8.78 -16.76
C ARG A 64 -10.80 8.64 -15.25
N GLU A 65 -9.72 8.09 -14.69
CA GLU A 65 -9.65 7.78 -13.27
C GLU A 65 -8.25 8.01 -12.71
N MET A 66 -8.21 8.21 -11.40
CA MET A 66 -7.00 8.25 -10.59
C MET A 66 -7.19 7.30 -9.40
N GLY A 67 -6.11 6.73 -8.89
CA GLY A 67 -6.23 5.75 -7.83
C GLY A 67 -4.92 5.10 -7.40
N LEU A 68 -5.07 4.07 -6.58
CA LEU A 68 -3.99 3.30 -6.00
C LEU A 68 -4.24 1.81 -6.28
N TYR A 69 -3.25 1.15 -6.89
CA TYR A 69 -3.16 -0.30 -6.84
C TYR A 69 -2.29 -0.72 -5.65
N SER A 70 -2.68 -1.76 -4.94
CA SER A 70 -1.82 -2.48 -3.99
C SER A 70 -1.66 -3.92 -4.49
N LEU A 71 -0.43 -4.26 -4.84
CA LEU A 71 -0.04 -5.49 -5.51
C LEU A 71 0.80 -6.34 -4.56
N THR A 72 0.46 -7.61 -4.41
CA THR A 72 1.18 -8.53 -3.53
C THR A 72 1.37 -9.86 -4.23
N GLN A 73 2.60 -10.34 -4.31
CA GLN A 73 2.90 -11.65 -4.86
C GLN A 73 2.63 -12.72 -3.79
N ASP A 74 1.74 -13.68 -4.09
CA ASP A 74 1.57 -14.88 -3.27
C ASP A 74 2.46 -15.99 -3.85
N PRO A 75 3.52 -16.41 -3.14
CA PRO A 75 4.44 -17.43 -3.63
C PRO A 75 3.86 -18.85 -3.57
N VAL A 76 2.74 -19.08 -2.87
CA VAL A 76 2.15 -20.42 -2.73
C VAL A 76 1.26 -20.77 -3.90
N ILE A 77 0.46 -19.81 -4.36
CA ILE A 77 -0.41 -19.98 -5.52
C ILE A 77 0.21 -19.43 -6.81
N GLU A 78 1.37 -18.75 -6.70
CA GLU A 78 2.05 -18.08 -7.82
C GLU A 78 1.15 -17.03 -8.51
N GLU A 79 0.19 -16.46 -7.78
CA GLU A 79 -0.75 -15.46 -8.28
C GLU A 79 -0.49 -14.08 -7.68
N LEU A 80 -0.79 -13.06 -8.49
CA LEU A 80 -0.77 -11.67 -8.07
C LEU A 80 -2.09 -11.31 -7.39
N ILE A 81 -2.03 -10.96 -6.10
CA ILE A 81 -3.17 -10.40 -5.38
C ILE A 81 -3.24 -8.90 -5.67
N ILE A 82 -4.37 -8.46 -6.21
CA ILE A 82 -4.60 -7.08 -6.67
C ILE A 82 -5.73 -6.45 -5.87
N TYR A 83 -5.44 -5.36 -5.17
CA TYR A 83 -6.45 -4.45 -4.64
C TYR A 83 -6.38 -3.12 -5.37
N LYS A 84 -7.54 -2.55 -5.69
CA LYS A 84 -7.66 -1.27 -6.39
C LYS A 84 -8.64 -0.37 -5.65
N THR A 85 -8.21 0.86 -5.40
CA THR A 85 -9.11 1.96 -5.01
C THR A 85 -8.96 3.06 -6.04
N SER A 86 -10.06 3.52 -6.65
CA SER A 86 -10.02 4.61 -7.63
C SER A 86 -11.25 5.51 -7.53
N SER A 87 -11.13 6.71 -8.09
CA SER A 87 -12.24 7.60 -8.40
C SER A 87 -12.08 8.16 -9.80
N ASN A 88 -13.11 8.88 -10.27
CA ASN A 88 -12.99 9.68 -11.49
C ASN A 88 -11.80 10.64 -11.38
N ASN A 89 -11.14 10.90 -12.51
CA ASN A 89 -10.10 11.90 -12.57
C ASN A 89 -10.72 13.29 -12.42
N THR A 90 -10.32 14.03 -11.38
CA THR A 90 -10.80 15.38 -11.06
C THR A 90 -9.76 16.46 -11.34
N SER A 91 -8.69 16.16 -12.07
CA SER A 91 -7.56 17.07 -12.26
C SER A 91 -7.92 18.42 -12.87
N GLU A 92 -9.03 18.51 -13.61
CA GLU A 92 -9.53 19.77 -14.17
C GLU A 92 -10.25 20.67 -13.15
N TYR A 93 -10.71 20.13 -12.02
CA TYR A 93 -11.62 20.83 -11.10
C TYR A 93 -11.08 20.93 -9.67
N THR A 94 -10.05 20.17 -9.32
CA THR A 94 -9.48 20.16 -7.96
C THR A 94 -7.97 20.40 -8.01
N PRO A 95 -7.43 21.43 -7.32
CA PRO A 95 -6.00 21.73 -7.36
C PRO A 95 -5.14 20.60 -6.77
N VAL A 96 -5.70 19.88 -5.80
CA VAL A 96 -5.10 18.69 -5.18
C VAL A 96 -6.17 17.61 -5.06
N SER A 97 -5.84 16.40 -5.45
CA SER A 97 -6.67 15.20 -5.22
C SER A 97 -6.07 14.36 -4.10
N LEU A 98 -6.90 13.92 -3.17
CA LEU A 98 -6.49 13.18 -1.97
C LEU A 98 -7.26 11.86 -1.86
N PHE A 99 -6.56 10.80 -1.51
CA PHE A 99 -7.18 9.54 -1.05
C PHE A 99 -6.54 9.10 0.25
N TYR A 100 -7.34 8.49 1.12
CA TYR A 100 -6.86 7.99 2.39
C TYR A 100 -7.18 6.51 2.53
N ARG A 101 -6.28 5.80 3.20
CA ARG A 101 -6.52 4.46 3.74
C ARG A 101 -6.22 4.54 5.22
N SER A 102 -7.18 4.21 6.08
CA SER A 102 -7.02 4.29 7.54
C SER A 102 -6.65 2.97 8.20
N THR A 103 -6.79 1.84 7.49
CA THR A 103 -6.61 0.50 8.05
C THR A 103 -5.30 -0.16 7.63
N GLY A 104 -4.74 -0.99 8.52
CA GLY A 104 -3.55 -1.79 8.24
C GLY A 104 -2.30 -0.93 8.38
N ILE A 105 -1.92 -0.25 7.29
CA ILE A 105 -0.93 0.84 7.34
C ILE A 105 -1.61 2.07 6.79
N PRO A 106 -1.85 3.08 7.63
CA PRO A 106 -2.55 4.27 7.22
C PRO A 106 -1.68 5.09 6.26
N LEU A 107 -2.29 5.60 5.21
CA LEU A 107 -1.60 6.42 4.21
C LEU A 107 -2.51 7.48 3.62
N ALA A 108 -1.89 8.52 3.06
CA ALA A 108 -2.48 9.45 2.14
C ALA A 108 -1.83 9.27 0.76
N THR A 109 -2.63 9.34 -0.31
CA THR A 109 -2.11 9.63 -1.64
C THR A 109 -2.46 11.08 -1.98
N ILE A 110 -1.49 11.79 -2.54
CA ILE A 110 -1.59 13.21 -2.87
C ILE A 110 -1.27 13.35 -4.36
N ILE A 111 -2.14 13.98 -5.12
CA ILE A 111 -1.89 14.35 -6.53
C ILE A 111 -2.07 15.85 -6.67
N ILE A 112 -0.99 16.56 -7.01
CA ILE A 112 -1.00 18.01 -7.24
C ILE A 112 -1.35 18.25 -8.71
N ASN A 113 -2.58 18.68 -8.98
CA ASN A 113 -3.06 18.90 -10.34
C ASN A 113 -2.77 20.31 -10.84
N ASP A 114 -2.71 21.28 -9.92
CA ASP A 114 -2.38 22.67 -10.23
C ASP A 114 -0.87 22.83 -10.45
N GLU A 115 -0.48 23.26 -11.65
CA GLU A 115 0.94 23.39 -12.03
C GLU A 115 1.66 24.48 -11.22
N GLU A 116 0.98 25.58 -10.86
CA GLU A 116 1.58 26.64 -10.05
C GLU A 116 1.87 26.13 -8.64
N LEU A 117 0.92 25.39 -8.04
CA LEU A 117 1.10 24.72 -6.76
C LEU A 117 2.23 23.69 -6.84
N GLN A 118 2.25 22.85 -7.88
CA GLN A 118 3.29 21.82 -8.07
C GLN A 118 4.69 22.44 -8.14
N ASN A 119 4.83 23.55 -8.85
CA ASN A 119 6.11 24.24 -9.01
C ASN A 119 6.59 24.93 -7.72
N LYS A 120 5.66 25.34 -6.84
CA LYS A 120 5.98 25.95 -5.54
C LYS A 120 6.18 24.92 -4.44
N ALA A 121 5.57 23.74 -4.56
CA ALA A 121 5.54 22.73 -3.54
C ALA A 121 6.95 22.17 -3.26
N SER A 122 7.40 22.32 -2.02
CA SER A 122 8.66 21.79 -1.52
C SER A 122 8.44 20.55 -0.65
N ARG A 123 7.44 20.58 0.23
CA ARG A 123 7.18 19.51 1.22
C ARG A 123 5.70 19.20 1.34
N VAL A 124 5.38 17.97 1.71
CA VAL A 124 4.05 17.52 2.12
C VAL A 124 4.11 17.03 3.55
N MET A 125 3.19 17.53 4.38
CA MET A 125 3.01 17.06 5.75
C MET A 125 1.66 16.37 5.88
N VAL A 126 1.67 15.12 6.33
CA VAL A 126 0.47 14.32 6.59
C VAL A 126 0.36 14.08 8.08
N TYR A 127 -0.78 14.47 8.64
CA TYR A 127 -1.10 14.35 10.06
C TYR A 127 -2.14 13.25 10.26
N PHE A 128 -1.92 12.46 11.30
CA PHE A 128 -2.74 11.30 11.63
C PHE A 128 -3.48 11.53 12.96
N GLU A 129 -4.63 10.89 13.16
CA GLU A 129 -5.48 11.09 14.34
C GLU A 129 -4.79 10.75 15.67
N ASN A 130 -3.80 9.86 15.62
CA ASN A 130 -3.00 9.43 16.76
C ASN A 130 -1.92 10.46 17.18
N GLY A 131 -1.83 11.58 16.46
CA GLY A 131 -0.83 12.64 16.67
C GLY A 131 0.45 12.47 15.86
N ASP A 132 0.60 11.36 15.12
CA ASP A 132 1.76 11.15 14.25
C ASP A 132 1.73 12.11 13.06
N LYS A 133 2.93 12.35 12.54
CA LYS A 133 3.16 13.24 11.40
C LYS A 133 4.25 12.68 10.51
N VAL A 134 3.96 12.58 9.23
CA VAL A 134 4.94 12.24 8.20
C VAL A 134 5.20 13.49 7.36
N ASP A 135 6.47 13.73 7.05
CA ASP A 135 6.95 14.95 6.38
C ASP A 135 7.92 14.55 5.27
N GLU A 136 7.47 14.73 4.03
CA GLU A 136 8.13 14.23 2.82
C GLU A 136 8.45 15.37 1.85
N GLU A 137 9.59 15.28 1.17
CA GLU A 137 9.94 16.21 0.11
C GLU A 137 9.18 15.90 -1.19
N VAL A 138 8.69 16.94 -1.86
CA VAL A 138 7.94 16.79 -3.12
C VAL A 138 8.87 16.44 -4.27
N ASN A 139 10.03 17.09 -4.36
CA ASN A 139 11.03 16.87 -5.42
C ASN A 139 10.46 16.98 -6.84
N GLY A 140 9.53 17.92 -7.05
CA GLY A 140 8.84 18.14 -8.33
C GLY A 140 7.84 17.05 -8.73
N ARG A 141 7.63 16.03 -7.88
CA ARG A 141 6.69 14.94 -8.16
C ARG A 141 5.26 15.46 -8.24
N LYS A 142 4.51 14.94 -9.22
CA LYS A 142 3.08 15.25 -9.37
C LYS A 142 2.22 14.49 -8.36
N GLY A 143 2.58 13.26 -8.05
CA GLY A 143 1.87 12.43 -7.09
C GLY A 143 2.82 11.82 -6.07
N MET A 144 2.30 11.55 -4.87
CA MET A 144 3.04 10.99 -3.75
C MET A 144 2.17 10.03 -2.95
N ILE A 145 2.76 8.94 -2.48
CA ILE A 145 2.20 8.05 -1.46
C ILE A 145 2.93 8.34 -0.15
N VAL A 146 2.20 8.79 0.88
CA VAL A 146 2.77 9.11 2.19
C VAL A 146 2.13 8.21 3.23
N ALA A 147 2.90 7.26 3.75
CA ALA A 147 2.43 6.24 4.68
C ALA A 147 3.05 6.43 6.07
N ASN A 148 2.26 6.20 7.12
CA ASN A 148 2.80 6.06 8.47
C ASN A 148 3.16 4.60 8.74
N ASN A 149 4.40 4.24 8.40
CA ASN A 149 4.93 2.87 8.50
C ASN A 149 5.11 2.35 9.93
N GLU A 150 5.05 3.24 10.93
CA GLU A 150 5.13 2.90 12.36
C GLU A 150 3.81 2.29 12.86
N VAL A 151 2.69 2.64 12.23
CA VAL A 151 1.37 2.06 12.53
C VAL A 151 1.16 0.80 11.68
N VAL A 152 0.99 -0.35 12.33
CA VAL A 152 0.83 -1.65 11.65
C VAL A 152 -0.33 -2.44 12.23
N ASN A 153 -1.23 -2.88 11.36
CA ASN A 153 -2.45 -3.63 11.70
C ASN A 153 -3.39 -2.87 12.65
N ASP A 154 -3.42 -1.54 12.54
CA ASP A 154 -4.30 -0.67 13.32
C ASP A 154 -5.19 0.19 12.43
N TYR A 155 -6.13 0.90 13.05
CA TYR A 155 -6.94 1.95 12.46
C TYR A 155 -6.46 3.31 12.93
N VAL A 156 -6.04 4.15 12.00
CA VAL A 156 -5.65 5.55 12.27
C VAL A 156 -6.03 6.38 11.05
N GLU A 157 -6.91 7.38 11.21
CA GLU A 157 -7.28 8.27 10.11
C GLU A 157 -6.20 9.30 9.80
N VAL A 158 -6.14 9.68 8.52
CA VAL A 158 -5.47 10.93 8.10
C VAL A 158 -6.43 12.07 8.41
N VAL A 159 -5.99 13.02 9.24
CA VAL A 159 -6.82 14.15 9.68
C VAL A 159 -6.51 15.43 8.92
N LYS A 160 -5.30 15.55 8.36
CA LYS A 160 -4.86 16.76 7.65
C LYS A 160 -3.69 16.48 6.73
N VAL A 161 -3.70 17.12 5.57
CA VAL A 161 -2.59 17.22 4.62
C VAL A 161 -2.27 18.69 4.40
N GLN A 162 -1.00 19.06 4.52
CA GLN A 162 -0.50 20.38 4.18
C GLN A 162 0.56 20.25 3.09
N ILE A 163 0.55 21.16 2.12
CA ILE A 163 1.63 21.34 1.15
C ILE A 163 2.30 22.66 1.47
N LEU A 164 3.62 22.64 1.56
CA LEU A 164 4.43 23.79 1.94
C LEU A 164 5.40 24.17 0.83
N ASP A 165 5.70 25.45 0.72
CA ASP A 165 6.74 25.97 -0.17
C ASP A 165 8.16 25.86 0.45
N GLU A 166 9.16 26.37 -0.27
CA GLU A 166 10.57 26.39 0.17
C GLU A 166 10.82 27.22 1.44
N ASN A 167 9.91 28.15 1.77
CA ASN A 167 9.97 28.99 2.96
C ASN A 167 9.20 28.39 4.15
N SER A 168 8.69 27.15 4.00
CA SER A 168 7.81 26.49 4.97
C SER A 168 6.47 27.21 5.17
N GLU A 169 6.01 27.99 4.19
CA GLU A 169 4.66 28.56 4.17
C GLU A 169 3.67 27.53 3.62
N VAL A 170 2.51 27.39 4.28
CA VAL A 170 1.44 26.49 3.82
C VAL A 170 0.76 27.11 2.60
N ILE A 171 0.88 26.43 1.46
CA ILE A 171 0.28 26.84 0.18
C ILE A 171 -0.99 26.05 -0.16
N TYR A 172 -1.24 24.94 0.54
CA TYR A 172 -2.49 24.19 0.48
C TYR A 172 -2.74 23.44 1.79
N GLU A 173 -4.01 23.35 2.19
CA GLU A 173 -4.51 22.57 3.33
C GLU A 173 -5.90 22.01 2.99
N ASN A 174 -6.18 20.78 3.43
CA ASN A 174 -7.48 20.12 3.27
C ASN A 174 -8.37 20.19 4.52
#